data_AF-A0A2Z3GHP2-F1
#
_entry.id   AF-A0A2Z3GHP2-F1
#
_cell.length_a   1.000
_cell.length_b   1.000
_cell.length_c   1.000
_cell.angle_alpha   90.00
_cell.angle_beta   90.00
_cell.angle_gamma   90.00
#
_symmetry.space_group_name_H-M   'P 1'
#
loop_
_entity.id
_entity.type
_entity.pdbx_description
1 polymer ?
#
loop_
_entity_poly.entity_id
_entity_poly.type
_entity_poly.pdbx_seq_one_letter_code
_entity_poly.pdbx_strand_id
1 'polypeptide(L)'
;MKYLLALLCCGVLLPARAQQAQFTVCNLRLPKELAYYDNQFSGLAASADKLYLMSESRLQDKAEAKLYTVRLADLDRQLADTTYVLPYQKLPITGLPALRAKIAAAGQRYEGLEALLLVQDAVYLSVETDTPSPLCYLLKGQLRADAVVLDTTFLLPLAKPLAADGSHIYNAGFEALAEANNQVLAFFEFNSFPGQNHIYGLDTSHLSSASVPVKLPLAQLPFRLTDVTAVGKNRFTALNYFFKGGGGDAIYRTPASDLPNAQLILDQGGYKNYSRLLTIELKDNTLTWQPLWEFPEQYRGYNWEGITAYKGGYFVINDKYTPSRPYQTTLLYLQPRK
;
A
#
# COMPACT_ATOMS: atom_id res chain seq x y z
N MET A 1 -12.98 59.54 -37.42
CA MET A 1 -12.09 58.36 -37.34
C MET A 1 -12.06 57.94 -35.88
N LYS A 2 -12.96 57.07 -35.38
CA LYS A 2 -13.05 55.61 -35.62
C LYS A 2 -11.75 54.87 -35.27
N TYR A 3 -11.76 54.30 -34.06
CA TYR A 3 -10.98 53.17 -33.53
C TYR A 3 -9.47 53.36 -33.26
N LEU A 4 -9.10 53.51 -31.99
CA LEU A 4 -7.80 53.01 -31.49
C LEU A 4 -8.01 52.15 -30.24
N LEU A 5 -8.30 50.89 -30.55
CA LEU A 5 -7.75 49.69 -29.91
C LEU A 5 -7.60 49.69 -28.38
N ALA A 6 -8.62 49.12 -27.73
CA ALA A 6 -8.47 48.36 -26.50
C ALA A 6 -7.47 47.21 -26.73
N LEU A 7 -6.28 47.31 -26.13
CA LEU A 7 -5.36 46.18 -26.02
C LEU A 7 -5.92 45.24 -24.95
N LEU A 8 -6.66 44.22 -25.42
CA LEU A 8 -7.10 43.10 -24.59
C LEU A 8 -5.87 42.45 -23.92
N CYS A 9 -5.93 42.38 -22.59
CA CYS A 9 -5.17 41.44 -21.78
C CYS A 9 -5.57 40.00 -22.15
N CYS A 10 -5.02 39.49 -23.25
CA CYS A 10 -4.92 38.04 -23.48
C CYS A 10 -3.74 37.51 -22.66
N GLY A 11 -3.89 37.53 -21.34
CA GLY A 11 -3.07 36.70 -20.46
C GLY A 11 -3.40 35.25 -20.78
N VAL A 12 -2.58 34.62 -21.63
CA VAL A 12 -2.64 33.20 -21.92
C VAL A 12 -2.38 32.48 -20.59
N LEU A 13 -3.44 32.05 -19.93
CA LEU A 13 -3.39 31.02 -18.90
C LEU A 13 -2.96 29.73 -19.61
N LEU A 14 -1.65 29.57 -19.83
CA LEU A 14 -1.09 28.26 -20.10
C LEU A 14 -1.42 27.42 -18.86
N PRO A 15 -2.22 26.35 -18.96
CA PRO A 15 -2.34 25.43 -17.85
C PRO A 15 -0.92 24.92 -17.60
N ALA A 16 -0.42 25.15 -16.39
CA ALA A 16 0.76 24.48 -15.90
C ALA A 16 0.45 22.99 -15.92
N ARG A 17 0.74 22.33 -17.06
CA ARG A 17 0.94 20.89 -17.08
C ARG A 17 2.18 20.68 -16.23
N ALA A 18 1.96 20.54 -14.92
CA ALA A 18 2.98 20.09 -13.99
C ALA A 18 3.64 18.89 -14.65
N GLN A 19 4.95 19.00 -14.85
CA GLN A 19 5.76 17.96 -15.44
C GLN A 19 5.55 16.73 -14.56
N GLN A 20 4.81 15.73 -15.05
CA GLN A 20 4.55 14.51 -14.29
C GLN A 20 5.92 13.96 -13.85
N ALA A 21 6.02 13.58 -12.58
CA ALA A 21 7.24 13.00 -12.05
C ALA A 21 7.67 11.85 -12.97
N GLN A 22 8.93 11.85 -13.41
CA GLN A 22 9.43 10.80 -14.27
C GLN A 22 10.38 9.91 -13.49
N PHE A 23 10.08 8.62 -13.49
CA PHE A 23 10.94 7.60 -12.91
C PHE A 23 11.54 6.71 -13.99
N THR A 24 12.79 6.32 -13.79
CA THR A 24 13.42 5.19 -14.48
C THR A 24 13.29 3.96 -13.61
N VAL A 25 12.86 2.84 -14.20
CA VAL A 25 12.68 1.58 -13.47
C VAL A 25 13.97 0.78 -13.46
N CYS A 26 14.49 0.49 -12.28
CA CYS A 26 15.64 -0.37 -12.05
C CYS A 26 15.19 -1.67 -11.37
N ASN A 27 15.53 -2.83 -11.92
CA ASN A 27 15.21 -4.11 -11.27
C ASN A 27 16.34 -4.49 -10.32
N LEU A 28 15.99 -4.86 -9.10
CA LEU A 28 16.91 -5.39 -8.10
C LEU A 28 16.79 -6.91 -8.07
N ARG A 29 17.92 -7.60 -8.10
CA ARG A 29 17.95 -9.06 -8.10
C ARG A 29 17.90 -9.57 -6.65
N LEU A 30 16.72 -10.05 -6.26
CA LEU A 30 16.52 -10.68 -4.98
C LEU A 30 17.25 -12.04 -4.89
N PRO A 31 17.83 -12.39 -3.73
CA PRO A 31 18.29 -13.74 -3.43
C PRO A 31 17.15 -14.77 -3.57
N LYS A 32 17.49 -16.04 -3.84
CA LYS A 32 16.49 -17.10 -4.09
C LYS A 32 15.39 -17.17 -3.03
N GLU A 33 15.76 -17.05 -1.75
CA GLU A 33 14.79 -17.03 -0.64
C GLU A 33 13.80 -15.89 -0.81
N LEU A 34 14.25 -14.66 -1.03
CA LEU A 34 13.38 -13.47 -1.16
C LEU A 34 12.61 -13.45 -2.49
N ALA A 35 13.16 -14.01 -3.56
CA ALA A 35 12.50 -14.11 -4.86
C ALA A 35 11.41 -15.20 -4.90
N TYR A 36 11.36 -16.08 -3.89
CA TYR A 36 10.40 -17.18 -3.84
C TYR A 36 8.98 -16.66 -3.67
N TYR A 37 8.15 -16.94 -4.67
CA TYR A 37 6.83 -16.34 -4.82
C TYR A 37 5.84 -16.70 -3.70
N ASP A 38 6.01 -17.82 -3.00
CA ASP A 38 5.13 -18.17 -1.87
C ASP A 38 5.51 -17.44 -0.57
N ASN A 39 6.56 -16.60 -0.56
CA ASN A 39 6.75 -15.69 0.58
C ASN A 39 5.55 -14.77 0.77
N GLN A 40 4.95 -14.35 -0.35
CA GLN A 40 3.82 -13.43 -0.45
C GLN A 40 4.01 -12.15 0.38
N PHE A 41 4.52 -11.08 -0.24
CA PHE A 41 4.88 -9.85 0.48
C PHE A 41 3.77 -8.81 0.45
N SER A 42 3.34 -8.33 1.63
CA SER A 42 2.24 -7.36 1.81
C SER A 42 2.65 -6.12 2.60
N GLY A 43 3.91 -5.74 2.53
CA GLY A 43 4.34 -4.51 3.19
C GLY A 43 5.82 -4.25 3.05
N LEU A 44 6.15 -2.99 2.79
CA LEU A 44 7.52 -2.54 2.59
C LEU A 44 7.80 -1.28 3.42
N ALA A 45 8.86 -1.29 4.22
CA ALA A 45 9.26 -0.13 4.99
C ALA A 45 10.77 0.11 4.91
N ALA A 46 11.18 1.35 4.69
CA ALA A 46 12.55 1.80 4.90
C ALA A 46 12.63 2.49 6.27
N SER A 47 13.53 2.01 7.12
CA SER A 47 13.79 2.64 8.43
C SER A 47 15.26 2.49 8.79
N ALA A 48 15.85 3.57 9.32
CA ALA A 48 17.28 3.70 9.55
C ALA A 48 18.11 3.35 8.29
N ASP A 49 18.93 2.30 8.36
CA ASP A 49 19.82 1.85 7.29
C ASP A 49 19.30 0.62 6.52
N LYS A 50 18.03 0.26 6.71
CA LYS A 50 17.46 -1.01 6.25
C LYS A 50 16.14 -0.85 5.49
N LEU A 51 15.96 -1.71 4.49
CA LEU A 51 14.68 -2.05 3.88
C LEU A 51 14.11 -3.27 4.60
N TYR A 52 12.82 -3.25 4.92
CA TYR A 52 12.09 -4.31 5.59
C TYR A 52 10.96 -4.80 4.70
N LEU A 53 10.87 -6.12 4.50
CA LEU A 53 9.91 -6.78 3.62
C LEU A 53 9.07 -7.75 4.45
N MET A 54 7.80 -7.47 4.64
CA MET A 54 6.90 -8.29 5.46
C MET A 54 6.23 -9.39 4.63
N SER A 55 6.29 -10.63 5.10
CA SER A 55 5.45 -11.70 4.53
C SER A 55 4.02 -11.62 5.07
N GLU A 56 3.04 -11.89 4.21
CA GLU A 56 1.62 -12.00 4.53
C GLU A 56 1.34 -13.03 5.61
N SER A 57 2.20 -14.05 5.75
CA SER A 57 2.06 -15.06 6.80
C SER A 57 0.71 -15.80 6.73
N ARG A 58 0.17 -16.00 5.52
CA ARG A 58 -1.19 -16.51 5.29
C ARG A 58 -1.49 -17.81 6.01
N LEU A 59 -2.69 -17.89 6.60
CA LEU A 59 -3.14 -19.07 7.33
C LEU A 59 -3.28 -20.30 6.44
N GLN A 60 -3.87 -20.13 5.27
CA GLN A 60 -4.14 -21.23 4.32
C GLN A 60 -2.87 -21.90 3.81
N ASP A 61 -1.77 -21.14 3.71
CA ASP A 61 -0.48 -21.63 3.24
C ASP A 61 0.40 -22.16 4.38
N LYS A 62 -0.08 -22.05 5.63
CA LYS A 62 0.72 -22.31 6.84
C LYS A 62 2.04 -21.53 6.82
N ALA A 63 2.00 -20.32 6.26
CA ALA A 63 3.19 -19.52 6.05
C ALA A 63 3.74 -19.02 7.41
N GLU A 64 5.06 -19.04 7.51
CA GLU A 64 5.79 -18.51 8.66
C GLU A 64 5.60 -17.00 8.78
N ALA A 65 5.44 -16.52 10.00
CA ALA A 65 5.40 -15.10 10.28
C ALA A 65 6.81 -14.52 10.37
N LYS A 66 7.22 -13.75 9.36
CA LYS A 66 8.59 -13.25 9.23
C LYS A 66 8.66 -11.87 8.57
N LEU A 67 9.73 -11.17 8.89
CA LEU A 67 10.18 -9.95 8.25
C LEU A 67 11.57 -10.22 7.68
N TYR A 68 11.82 -9.85 6.44
CA TYR A 68 13.19 -9.83 5.92
C TYR A 68 13.75 -8.43 5.99
N THR A 69 15.06 -8.31 6.13
CA THR A 69 15.75 -7.04 6.03
C THR A 69 16.98 -7.11 5.15
N VAL A 70 17.19 -6.05 4.37
CA VAL A 70 18.34 -5.81 3.50
C VAL A 70 18.87 -4.42 3.81
N ARG A 71 20.19 -4.22 3.91
CA ARG A 71 20.73 -2.88 4.12
C ARG A 71 20.54 -2.02 2.88
N LEU A 72 20.17 -0.76 3.07
CA LEU A 72 19.98 0.21 1.99
C LEU A 72 21.28 0.43 1.20
N ALA A 73 22.43 0.40 1.86
CA ALA A 73 23.74 0.48 1.20
C ALA A 73 24.05 -0.73 0.29
N ASP A 74 23.52 -1.91 0.60
CA ASP A 74 23.65 -3.09 -0.25
C ASP A 74 22.76 -3.00 -1.49
N LEU A 75 21.58 -2.39 -1.36
CA LEU A 75 20.69 -2.08 -2.49
C LEU A 75 21.33 -1.02 -3.40
N ASP A 76 21.91 0.04 -2.84
CA ASP A 76 22.69 1.03 -3.60
C ASP A 76 23.83 0.37 -4.39
N ARG A 77 24.57 -0.54 -3.74
CA ARG A 77 25.65 -1.27 -4.39
C ARG A 77 25.12 -2.12 -5.55
N GLN A 78 23.99 -2.79 -5.39
CA GLN A 78 23.41 -3.58 -6.48
C GLN A 78 22.89 -2.71 -7.64
N LEU A 79 22.41 -1.49 -7.36
CA LEU A 79 22.05 -0.53 -8.40
C LEU A 79 23.25 -0.12 -9.25
N ALA A 80 24.45 -0.07 -8.67
CA ALA A 80 25.70 0.23 -9.38
C ALA A 80 26.38 -1.01 -9.99
N ASP A 81 26.22 -2.17 -9.36
CA ASP A 81 26.78 -3.46 -9.77
C ASP A 81 25.70 -4.54 -9.69
N THR A 82 25.08 -4.82 -10.83
CA THR A 82 23.98 -5.78 -10.93
C THR A 82 24.41 -7.23 -10.66
N THR A 83 25.71 -7.51 -10.53
CA THR A 83 26.24 -8.82 -10.13
C THR A 83 26.34 -8.99 -8.62
N TYR A 84 26.22 -7.90 -7.85
CA TYR A 84 26.26 -7.95 -6.39
C TYR A 84 25.08 -8.77 -5.83
N VAL A 85 25.39 -9.71 -4.95
CA VAL A 85 24.39 -10.55 -4.28
C VAL A 85 23.98 -9.87 -2.98
N LEU A 86 22.70 -9.54 -2.85
CA LEU A 86 22.17 -8.88 -1.66
C LEU A 86 22.27 -9.79 -0.43
N PRO A 87 23.01 -9.41 0.61
CA PRO A 87 22.88 -10.06 1.90
C PRO A 87 21.52 -9.68 2.51
N TYR A 88 20.92 -10.61 3.22
CA TYR A 88 19.66 -10.38 3.91
C TYR A 88 19.67 -11.06 5.28
N GLN A 89 18.82 -10.58 6.18
CA GLN A 89 18.51 -11.23 7.44
C GLN A 89 17.02 -11.53 7.49
N LYS A 90 16.67 -12.67 8.06
CA LYS A 90 15.29 -13.07 8.35
C LYS A 90 15.03 -12.88 9.83
N LEU A 91 13.97 -12.17 10.16
CA LEU A 91 13.53 -11.85 11.52
C LEU A 91 12.19 -12.56 11.75
N PRO A 92 12.07 -13.47 12.72
CA PRO A 92 10.76 -14.03 13.08
C PRO A 92 9.85 -12.95 13.66
N ILE A 93 8.55 -13.05 13.36
CA ILE A 93 7.49 -12.28 14.01
C ILE A 93 6.89 -13.17 15.11
N THR A 94 7.17 -12.83 16.36
CA THR A 94 6.74 -13.59 17.54
C THR A 94 5.48 -13.00 18.16
N GLY A 95 4.69 -13.84 18.84
CA GLY A 95 3.42 -13.44 19.48
C GLY A 95 2.18 -13.53 18.57
N LEU A 96 2.37 -13.61 17.24
CA LEU A 96 1.25 -13.72 16.29
C LEU A 96 0.30 -14.91 16.55
N PRO A 97 0.78 -16.12 16.91
CA PRO A 97 -0.13 -17.23 17.21
C PRO A 97 -1.11 -16.95 18.36
N ALA A 98 -0.66 -16.24 19.41
CA ALA A 98 -1.52 -15.86 20.53
C ALA A 98 -2.59 -14.83 20.11
N LEU A 99 -2.22 -13.88 19.26
CA LEU A 99 -3.15 -12.89 18.71
C LEU A 99 -4.17 -13.54 17.76
N ARG A 100 -3.73 -14.47 16.89
CA ARG A 100 -4.63 -15.27 16.04
C ARG A 100 -5.66 -16.05 16.86
N ALA A 101 -5.24 -16.65 17.98
CA ALA A 101 -6.15 -17.35 18.87
C ALA A 101 -7.22 -16.41 19.47
N LYS A 102 -6.86 -15.17 19.79
CA LYS A 102 -7.83 -14.15 20.25
C LYS A 102 -8.81 -13.74 19.17
N ILE A 103 -8.34 -13.55 17.93
CA ILE A 103 -9.19 -13.26 16.76
C ILE A 103 -10.20 -14.40 16.55
N ALA A 104 -9.73 -15.65 16.58
CA ALA A 104 -10.58 -16.83 16.46
C ALA A 104 -11.60 -16.95 17.61
N ALA A 105 -11.18 -16.67 18.85
CA ALA A 105 -12.08 -16.65 20.01
C ALA A 105 -13.16 -15.57 19.93
N ALA A 106 -12.93 -14.49 19.17
CA ALA A 106 -13.93 -13.47 18.84
C ALA A 106 -14.81 -13.84 17.64
N GLY A 107 -14.71 -15.08 17.14
CA GLY A 107 -15.50 -15.55 16.01
C GLY A 107 -15.11 -14.95 14.66
N GLN A 108 -13.92 -14.34 14.56
CA GLN A 108 -13.37 -13.82 13.31
C GLN A 108 -12.36 -14.80 12.72
N ARG A 109 -12.16 -14.79 11.40
CA ARG A 109 -11.23 -15.68 10.72
C ARG A 109 -10.05 -14.91 10.14
N TYR A 110 -8.88 -15.05 10.78
CA TYR A 110 -7.61 -14.53 10.28
C TYR A 110 -7.27 -15.11 8.89
N GLU A 111 -6.81 -14.27 7.97
CA GLU A 111 -6.28 -14.68 6.66
C GLU A 111 -4.79 -14.40 6.53
N GLY A 112 -4.36 -13.15 6.71
CA GLY A 112 -2.99 -12.69 6.50
C GLY A 112 -2.65 -11.41 7.29
N LEU A 113 -1.38 -11.02 7.27
CA LEU A 113 -0.90 -9.68 7.59
C LEU A 113 -0.89 -8.88 6.30
N GLU A 114 -1.40 -7.64 6.29
CA GLU A 114 -1.58 -6.88 5.03
C GLU A 114 -0.89 -5.54 4.95
N ALA A 115 -0.34 -5.04 6.06
CA ALA A 115 0.34 -3.75 6.06
C ALA A 115 1.39 -3.70 7.15
N LEU A 116 2.46 -2.95 6.89
CA LEU A 116 3.57 -2.71 7.80
C LEU A 116 3.80 -1.20 7.97
N LEU A 117 3.83 -0.74 9.21
CA LEU A 117 4.34 0.58 9.56
C LEU A 117 5.41 0.46 10.65
N LEU A 118 6.56 1.11 10.40
CA LEU A 118 7.64 1.26 11.36
C LEU A 118 7.72 2.72 11.81
N VAL A 119 7.56 2.97 13.11
CA VAL A 119 7.78 4.29 13.71
C VAL A 119 8.86 4.12 14.79
N GLN A 120 10.08 4.50 14.45
CA GLN A 120 11.26 4.20 15.27
C GLN A 120 11.40 2.68 15.50
N ASP A 121 11.28 2.22 16.74
CA ASP A 121 11.27 0.81 17.12
C ASP A 121 9.86 0.21 17.25
N ALA A 122 8.80 1.04 17.16
CA ALA A 122 7.43 0.54 17.17
C ALA A 122 7.06 -0.06 15.82
N VAL A 123 6.39 -1.21 15.87
CA VAL A 123 5.85 -1.92 14.71
C VAL A 123 4.33 -1.92 14.80
N TYR A 124 3.66 -1.52 13.73
CA TYR A 124 2.23 -1.66 13.55
C TYR A 124 1.94 -2.53 12.35
N LEU A 125 1.08 -3.53 12.52
CA LEU A 125 0.68 -4.45 11.46
C LEU A 125 -0.84 -4.47 11.34
N SER A 126 -1.37 -4.52 10.12
CA SER A 126 -2.78 -4.86 9.92
C SER A 126 -2.97 -6.36 9.72
N VAL A 127 -4.20 -6.82 9.94
CA VAL A 127 -4.63 -8.20 9.72
C VAL A 127 -5.82 -8.21 8.78
N GLU A 128 -5.73 -9.00 7.71
CA GLU A 128 -6.89 -9.40 6.92
C GLU A 128 -7.66 -10.50 7.65
N THR A 129 -8.98 -10.38 7.54
CA THR A 129 -9.92 -11.42 7.92
C THR A 129 -10.86 -11.67 6.76
N ASP A 130 -11.40 -12.89 6.70
CA ASP A 130 -12.29 -13.29 5.62
C ASP A 130 -13.45 -12.32 5.37
N THR A 131 -13.95 -12.30 4.13
CA THR A 131 -14.99 -11.35 3.72
C THR A 131 -16.18 -11.30 4.71
N PRO A 132 -16.71 -12.43 5.22
CA PRO A 132 -17.80 -12.42 6.22
C PRO A 132 -17.45 -11.85 7.60
N SER A 133 -16.17 -11.85 8.01
CA SER A 133 -15.76 -11.24 9.29
C SER A 133 -16.02 -9.73 9.25
N PRO A 134 -16.74 -9.11 10.20
CA PRO A 134 -16.96 -7.66 10.21
C PRO A 134 -15.74 -6.81 10.56
N LEU A 135 -14.68 -7.42 11.11
CA LEU A 135 -13.56 -6.70 11.73
C LEU A 135 -12.23 -7.12 11.11
N CYS A 136 -11.39 -6.15 10.77
CA CYS A 136 -9.95 -6.32 10.67
C CYS A 136 -9.29 -5.95 12.02
N TYR A 137 -7.98 -6.14 12.11
CA TYR A 137 -7.26 -5.85 13.35
C TYR A 137 -5.99 -5.05 13.10
N LEU A 138 -5.70 -4.13 14.02
CA LEU A 138 -4.38 -3.53 14.17
C LEU A 138 -3.63 -4.24 15.30
N LEU A 139 -2.39 -4.64 15.01
CA LEU A 139 -1.44 -5.20 15.95
C LEU A 139 -0.36 -4.15 16.26
N LYS A 140 0.24 -4.25 17.45
CA LYS A 140 1.37 -3.42 17.87
C LYS A 140 2.48 -4.33 18.38
N GLY A 141 3.72 -3.93 18.16
CA GLY A 141 4.90 -4.63 18.65
C GLY A 141 6.13 -3.75 18.65
N GLN A 142 7.27 -4.40 18.84
CA GLN A 142 8.59 -3.78 18.82
C GLN A 142 9.50 -4.49 17.83
N LEU A 143 10.24 -3.71 17.06
CA LEU A 143 11.34 -4.17 16.22
C LEU A 143 12.59 -4.27 17.09
N ARG A 144 13.13 -5.49 17.19
CA ARG A 144 14.42 -5.77 17.83
C ARG A 144 15.46 -6.10 16.78
N ALA A 145 16.72 -6.25 17.21
CA ALA A 145 17.82 -6.54 16.32
C ALA A 145 17.65 -7.88 15.55
N ASP A 146 16.95 -8.84 16.15
CA ASP A 146 16.83 -10.21 15.67
C ASP A 146 15.38 -10.69 15.47
N ALA A 147 14.37 -9.91 15.86
CA ALA A 147 12.96 -10.31 15.76
C ALA A 147 12.00 -9.11 15.77
N VAL A 148 10.78 -9.33 15.30
CA VAL A 148 9.62 -8.51 15.67
C VAL A 148 8.90 -9.20 16.83
N VAL A 149 8.65 -8.46 17.91
CA VAL A 149 7.95 -8.98 19.09
C VAL A 149 6.61 -8.27 19.22
N LEU A 150 5.52 -8.98 18.90
CA LEU A 150 4.17 -8.43 19.03
C LEU A 150 3.73 -8.38 20.49
N ASP A 151 3.10 -7.28 20.88
CA ASP A 151 2.45 -7.14 22.17
C ASP A 151 1.17 -7.97 22.18
N THR A 152 1.24 -9.14 22.80
CA THR A 152 0.09 -10.05 22.89
C THR A 152 -1.06 -9.49 23.73
N THR A 153 -0.87 -8.39 24.47
CA THR A 153 -1.94 -7.68 25.19
C THR A 153 -2.65 -6.66 24.31
N PHE A 154 -2.05 -6.26 23.20
CA PHE A 154 -2.63 -5.33 22.25
C PHE A 154 -3.28 -6.04 21.06
N LEU A 155 -4.60 -5.92 20.94
CA LEU A 155 -5.35 -6.33 19.75
C LEU A 155 -6.49 -5.33 19.53
N LEU A 156 -6.37 -4.45 18.54
CA LEU A 156 -7.37 -3.43 18.29
C LEU A 156 -8.29 -3.85 17.13
N PRO A 157 -9.57 -4.19 17.36
CA PRO A 157 -10.53 -4.44 16.31
C PRO A 157 -10.91 -3.15 15.58
N LEU A 158 -10.98 -3.21 14.25
CA LEU A 158 -11.35 -2.10 13.38
C LEU A 158 -12.41 -2.58 12.38
N ALA A 159 -13.53 -1.87 12.29
CA ALA A 159 -14.63 -2.27 11.41
C ALA A 159 -14.29 -2.10 9.92
N LYS A 160 -14.71 -3.06 9.10
CA LYS A 160 -14.68 -2.95 7.64
C LYS A 160 -15.86 -2.09 7.13
N PRO A 161 -15.71 -1.41 5.98
CA PRO A 161 -16.81 -0.71 5.35
C PRO A 161 -17.88 -1.71 4.85
N LEU A 162 -19.12 -1.24 4.76
CA LEU A 162 -20.25 -2.00 4.24
C LEU A 162 -20.71 -1.43 2.89
N ALA A 163 -21.29 -2.29 2.06
CA ALA A 163 -21.98 -1.88 0.85
C ALA A 163 -23.32 -1.18 1.19
N ALA A 164 -23.97 -0.62 0.17
CA ALA A 164 -25.21 0.15 0.35
C ALA A 164 -26.37 -0.68 0.92
N ASP A 165 -26.36 -1.99 0.68
CA ASP A 165 -27.33 -2.94 1.20
C ASP A 165 -26.95 -3.50 2.59
N GLY A 166 -25.87 -3.00 3.19
CA GLY A 166 -25.34 -3.46 4.47
C GLY A 166 -24.50 -4.72 4.41
N SER A 167 -24.25 -5.29 3.22
CA SER A 167 -23.38 -6.45 3.07
C SER A 167 -21.89 -6.11 3.22
N HIS A 168 -21.07 -7.11 3.55
CA HIS A 168 -19.62 -6.94 3.61
C HIS A 168 -19.03 -6.79 2.22
N ILE A 169 -18.17 -5.79 2.05
CA ILE A 169 -17.42 -5.56 0.83
C ILE A 169 -16.30 -6.60 0.74
N TYR A 170 -16.20 -7.24 -0.42
CA TYR A 170 -15.14 -8.19 -0.74
C TYR A 170 -13.77 -7.50 -0.64
N ASN A 171 -12.84 -8.11 0.10
CA ASN A 171 -11.47 -7.61 0.28
C ASN A 171 -11.40 -6.11 0.61
N ALA A 172 -12.10 -5.67 1.66
CA ALA A 172 -12.05 -4.28 2.12
C ALA A 172 -11.34 -4.15 3.47
N GLY A 173 -10.25 -4.91 3.65
CA GLY A 173 -9.36 -4.82 4.80
C GLY A 173 -8.45 -3.60 4.74
N PHE A 174 -7.54 -3.48 5.71
CA PHE A 174 -6.53 -2.41 5.72
C PHE A 174 -5.22 -2.91 5.10
N GLU A 175 -4.90 -2.46 3.89
CA GLU A 175 -3.66 -2.83 3.17
C GLU A 175 -2.56 -1.77 3.26
N ALA A 176 -2.86 -0.60 3.83
CA ALA A 176 -1.81 0.40 4.05
C ALA A 176 -1.90 1.06 5.42
N LEU A 177 -0.72 1.29 5.99
CA LEU A 177 -0.52 2.03 7.22
C LEU A 177 0.47 3.16 7.00
N ALA A 178 0.19 4.35 7.54
CA ALA A 178 1.12 5.47 7.52
C ALA A 178 1.10 6.23 8.84
N GLU A 179 2.16 7.01 9.10
CA GLU A 179 2.19 7.92 10.24
C GLU A 179 1.95 9.37 9.78
N ALA A 180 1.07 10.09 10.47
CA ALA A 180 1.00 11.55 10.37
C ALA A 180 0.42 12.18 11.64
N ASN A 181 0.98 13.32 12.05
CA ASN A 181 0.51 14.10 13.20
C ASN A 181 0.32 13.25 14.48
N ASN A 182 1.28 12.35 14.77
CA ASN A 182 1.22 11.38 15.87
C ASN A 182 0.03 10.41 15.80
N GLN A 183 -0.52 10.19 14.60
CA GLN A 183 -1.55 9.19 14.36
C GLN A 183 -1.03 8.08 13.45
N VAL A 184 -1.44 6.85 13.74
CA VAL A 184 -1.44 5.78 12.75
C VAL A 184 -2.67 5.98 11.88
N LEU A 185 -2.43 6.17 10.59
CA LEU A 185 -3.43 6.21 9.54
C LEU A 185 -3.57 4.81 8.95
N ALA A 186 -4.77 4.27 8.91
CA ALA A 186 -5.08 2.97 8.31
C ALA A 186 -6.03 3.16 7.13
N PHE A 187 -5.57 2.78 5.95
CA PHE A 187 -6.29 2.92 4.69
C PHE A 187 -6.88 1.57 4.31
N PHE A 188 -8.14 1.58 3.85
CA PHE A 188 -8.74 0.37 3.29
C PHE A 188 -8.09 0.03 1.94
N GLU A 189 -8.16 -1.23 1.51
CA GLU A 189 -7.83 -1.60 0.12
C GLU A 189 -8.84 -0.93 -0.83
N PHE A 190 -10.14 -1.06 -0.53
CA PHE A 190 -11.22 -0.46 -1.29
C PHE A 190 -11.68 0.87 -0.70
N ASN A 191 -11.51 1.95 -1.46
CA ASN A 191 -11.88 3.33 -1.07
C ASN A 191 -12.86 3.98 -2.07
N SER A 192 -13.76 3.15 -2.60
CA SER A 192 -14.87 3.59 -3.46
C SER A 192 -16.22 3.07 -2.99
N PHE A 193 -16.41 3.01 -1.67
CA PHE A 193 -17.65 2.51 -1.09
C PHE A 193 -18.76 3.59 -1.06
N PRO A 194 -20.04 3.17 -0.97
CA PRO A 194 -21.16 4.10 -0.93
C PRO A 194 -21.07 5.08 0.23
N GLY A 195 -21.43 6.35 -0.02
CA GLY A 195 -21.39 7.41 0.98
C GLY A 195 -20.03 8.10 1.09
N GLN A 196 -19.67 8.53 2.31
CA GLN A 196 -18.44 9.27 2.54
C GLN A 196 -17.26 8.32 2.77
N ASN A 197 -16.36 8.28 1.78
CA ASN A 197 -15.11 7.56 1.88
C ASN A 197 -14.23 8.17 2.98
N HIS A 198 -13.52 7.31 3.71
CA HIS A 198 -12.72 7.70 4.85
C HIS A 198 -11.63 6.67 5.14
N ILE A 199 -10.65 7.10 5.91
CA ILE A 199 -9.65 6.23 6.54
C ILE A 199 -9.80 6.30 8.06
N TYR A 200 -9.09 5.45 8.78
CA TYR A 200 -9.01 5.51 10.24
C TYR A 200 -7.74 6.22 10.70
N GLY A 201 -7.89 7.21 11.57
CA GLY A 201 -6.80 7.85 12.31
C GLY A 201 -6.83 7.44 13.77
N LEU A 202 -5.70 6.95 14.28
CA LEU A 202 -5.53 6.43 15.62
C LEU A 202 -4.42 7.19 16.35
N ASP A 203 -4.75 7.94 17.40
CA ASP A 203 -3.76 8.68 18.19
C ASP A 203 -2.80 7.72 18.91
N THR A 204 -1.51 7.83 18.59
CA THR A 204 -0.45 6.97 19.12
C THR A 204 -0.15 7.21 20.60
N SER A 205 -0.44 8.41 21.12
CA SER A 205 -0.14 8.81 22.50
C SER A 205 -0.97 8.03 23.52
N HIS A 206 -2.16 7.59 23.12
CA HIS A 206 -3.14 6.91 23.96
C HIS A 206 -3.67 5.62 23.33
N LEU A 207 -2.89 5.04 22.40
CA LEU A 207 -3.32 3.88 21.64
C LEU A 207 -3.40 2.63 22.52
N SER A 208 -4.60 2.04 22.61
CA SER A 208 -4.92 0.83 23.36
C SER A 208 -5.88 -0.05 22.56
N SER A 209 -6.15 -1.26 23.04
CA SER A 209 -7.13 -2.17 22.41
C SER A 209 -8.59 -1.69 22.47
N ALA A 210 -8.87 -0.63 23.23
CA ALA A 210 -10.19 0.00 23.33
C ALA A 210 -10.27 1.35 22.58
N SER A 211 -9.21 1.75 21.88
CA SER A 211 -9.17 3.02 21.15
C SER A 211 -10.24 3.05 20.05
N VAL A 212 -10.93 4.19 19.91
CA VAL A 212 -11.89 4.42 18.84
C VAL A 212 -11.21 5.22 17.74
N PRO A 213 -11.18 4.75 16.48
CA PRO A 213 -10.58 5.50 15.39
C PRO A 213 -11.41 6.74 15.06
N VAL A 214 -10.72 7.83 14.73
CA VAL A 214 -11.34 8.98 14.07
C VAL A 214 -11.46 8.66 12.58
N LYS A 215 -12.61 8.96 11.97
CA LYS A 215 -12.79 8.85 10.52
C LYS A 215 -12.31 10.13 9.85
N LEU A 216 -11.25 10.03 9.05
CA LEU A 216 -10.75 11.15 8.26
C LEU A 216 -11.29 11.00 6.84
N PRO A 217 -12.05 11.99 6.32
CA PRO A 217 -12.59 11.93 4.97
C PRO A 217 -11.50 11.73 3.92
N LEU A 218 -11.78 10.86 2.95
CA LEU A 218 -10.94 10.60 1.78
C LEU A 218 -11.77 10.82 0.53
N ALA A 219 -11.25 11.57 -0.44
CA ALA A 219 -11.85 11.65 -1.75
C ALA A 219 -11.93 10.24 -2.37
N GLN A 220 -13.09 9.88 -2.95
CA GLN A 220 -13.29 8.57 -3.57
C GLN A 220 -12.10 8.18 -4.44
N LEU A 221 -11.52 7.01 -4.19
CA LEU A 221 -10.28 6.55 -4.82
C LEU A 221 -10.58 5.25 -5.57
N PRO A 222 -10.39 5.22 -6.91
CA PRO A 222 -10.69 4.05 -7.73
C PRO A 222 -9.58 3.01 -7.60
N PHE A 223 -9.92 1.75 -7.89
CA PHE A 223 -9.02 0.60 -7.78
C PHE A 223 -8.56 0.34 -6.33
N ARG A 224 -7.68 -0.64 -6.16
CA ARG A 224 -7.12 -1.04 -4.86
C ARG A 224 -6.04 -0.05 -4.43
N LEU A 225 -5.97 0.25 -3.15
CA LEU A 225 -4.84 0.91 -2.53
C LEU A 225 -4.09 -0.12 -1.69
N THR A 226 -2.95 -0.56 -2.21
CA THR A 226 -2.26 -1.77 -1.71
C THR A 226 -1.08 -1.48 -0.79
N ASP A 227 -0.52 -0.27 -0.82
CA ASP A 227 0.42 0.22 0.21
C ASP A 227 0.61 1.74 0.09
N VAL A 228 1.12 2.37 1.16
CA VAL A 228 1.37 3.82 1.27
C VAL A 228 2.68 4.08 1.97
N THR A 229 3.45 5.04 1.45
CA THR A 229 4.67 5.54 2.11
C THR A 229 4.62 7.05 2.32
N ALA A 230 5.05 7.52 3.50
CA ALA A 230 5.19 8.94 3.78
C ALA A 230 6.38 9.52 2.98
N VAL A 231 6.16 10.64 2.31
CA VAL A 231 7.19 11.39 1.55
C VAL A 231 7.43 12.79 2.11
N GLY A 232 6.72 13.15 3.17
CA GLY A 232 6.84 14.42 3.86
C GLY A 232 5.70 14.59 4.86
N LYS A 233 5.67 15.73 5.55
CA LYS A 233 4.59 16.04 6.48
C LYS A 233 3.26 16.03 5.73
N ASN A 234 2.33 15.18 6.18
CA ASN A 234 0.99 15.05 5.62
C ASN A 234 0.94 14.72 4.12
N ARG A 235 2.03 14.19 3.55
CA ARG A 235 2.10 13.82 2.14
C ARG A 235 2.61 12.40 2.01
N PHE A 236 1.91 11.64 1.17
CA PHE A 236 2.18 10.23 0.97
C PHE A 236 2.21 9.89 -0.51
N THR A 237 2.91 8.82 -0.85
CA THR A 237 2.80 8.16 -2.14
C THR A 237 2.16 6.81 -1.95
N ALA A 238 1.16 6.48 -2.77
CA ALA A 238 0.39 5.23 -2.66
C ALA A 238 0.53 4.39 -3.92
N LEU A 239 0.54 3.07 -3.76
CA LEU A 239 0.30 2.14 -4.85
C LEU A 239 -1.20 2.09 -5.13
N ASN A 240 -1.56 2.14 -6.41
CA ASN A 240 -2.93 2.02 -6.85
C ASN A 240 -3.03 1.01 -7.98
N TYR A 241 -3.69 -0.12 -7.71
CA TYR A 241 -3.67 -1.30 -8.56
C TYR A 241 -5.08 -1.76 -8.93
N PHE A 242 -5.29 -2.03 -10.21
CA PHE A 242 -6.49 -2.69 -10.71
C PHE A 242 -6.13 -4.07 -11.24
N PHE A 243 -6.71 -5.09 -10.61
CA PHE A 243 -6.73 -6.45 -11.13
C PHE A 243 -7.98 -6.66 -11.98
N LYS A 244 -7.81 -7.19 -13.20
CA LYS A 244 -8.91 -7.43 -14.15
C LYS A 244 -9.90 -8.53 -13.75
N GLY A 245 -9.72 -9.14 -12.57
CA GLY A 245 -10.43 -10.32 -12.08
C GLY A 245 -11.96 -10.28 -12.22
N GLY A 246 -12.57 -11.45 -12.08
CA GLY A 246 -14.03 -11.63 -12.07
C GLY A 246 -14.58 -11.76 -10.65
N GLY A 247 -15.87 -12.08 -10.53
CA GLY A 247 -16.49 -12.32 -9.21
C GLY A 247 -16.39 -11.10 -8.31
N GLY A 248 -15.87 -11.29 -7.09
CA GLY A 248 -15.70 -10.23 -6.09
C GLY A 248 -14.82 -9.08 -6.56
N ASP A 249 -13.79 -9.36 -7.38
CA ASP A 249 -12.88 -8.33 -7.93
C ASP A 249 -13.58 -7.31 -8.82
N ALA A 250 -14.77 -7.64 -9.34
CA ALA A 250 -15.52 -6.73 -10.20
C ALA A 250 -15.92 -5.44 -9.47
N ILE A 251 -15.89 -5.41 -8.14
CA ILE A 251 -16.14 -4.21 -7.33
C ILE A 251 -15.13 -3.08 -7.59
N TYR A 252 -13.92 -3.42 -8.03
CA TYR A 252 -12.87 -2.46 -8.36
C TYR A 252 -13.02 -1.82 -9.75
N ARG A 253 -14.00 -2.26 -10.55
CA ARG A 253 -14.25 -1.71 -11.89
C ARG A 253 -14.92 -0.34 -11.76
N THR A 254 -14.28 0.67 -12.32
CA THR A 254 -14.87 2.01 -12.36
C THR A 254 -16.08 2.04 -13.30
N PRO A 255 -17.16 2.76 -12.94
CA PRO A 255 -18.32 2.89 -13.81
C PRO A 255 -17.97 3.66 -15.08
N ALA A 256 -18.72 3.45 -16.17
CA ALA A 256 -18.50 4.13 -17.45
C ALA A 256 -18.66 5.67 -17.36
N SER A 257 -19.33 6.17 -16.32
CA SER A 257 -19.44 7.60 -16.02
C SER A 257 -18.11 8.22 -15.54
N ASP A 258 -17.20 7.41 -14.97
CA ASP A 258 -15.84 7.82 -14.62
C ASP A 258 -14.89 7.52 -15.80
N LEU A 259 -15.10 8.25 -16.90
CA LEU A 259 -14.34 8.07 -18.14
C LEU A 259 -12.81 8.10 -17.94
N PRO A 260 -12.23 9.02 -17.14
CA PRO A 260 -10.78 9.06 -16.94
C PRO A 260 -10.20 7.75 -16.38
N ASN A 261 -10.85 7.13 -15.39
CA ASN A 261 -10.35 5.87 -14.82
C ASN A 261 -10.79 4.64 -15.61
N ALA A 262 -12.00 4.65 -16.19
CA ALA A 262 -12.50 3.53 -17.01
C ALA A 262 -11.61 3.25 -18.23
N GLN A 263 -11.08 4.30 -18.87
CA GLN A 263 -10.19 4.15 -20.02
C GLN A 263 -8.82 3.52 -19.67
N LEU A 264 -8.38 3.62 -18.41
CA LEU A 264 -7.09 3.06 -17.96
C LEU A 264 -7.14 1.52 -17.91
N ILE A 265 -8.32 0.97 -17.63
CA ILE A 265 -8.53 -0.46 -17.37
C ILE A 265 -9.22 -1.19 -18.52
N LEU A 266 -9.58 -0.49 -19.60
CA LEU A 266 -10.22 -1.07 -20.78
C LEU A 266 -9.27 -1.09 -21.99
N ASP A 267 -9.46 -2.10 -22.83
CA ASP A 267 -8.92 -2.19 -24.19
C ASP A 267 -9.94 -2.84 -25.13
N GLN A 268 -9.54 -3.17 -26.37
CA GLN A 268 -10.43 -3.79 -27.36
C GLN A 268 -10.91 -5.20 -26.95
N GLY A 269 -10.20 -5.89 -26.07
CA GLY A 269 -10.48 -7.25 -25.61
C GLY A 269 -11.17 -7.33 -24.24
N GLY A 270 -11.43 -6.19 -23.59
CA GLY A 270 -12.11 -6.11 -22.30
C GLY A 270 -11.26 -5.42 -21.24
N TYR A 271 -11.25 -5.98 -20.02
CA TYR A 271 -10.49 -5.43 -18.90
C TYR A 271 -9.02 -5.87 -18.93
N LYS A 272 -8.12 -4.92 -18.67
CA LYS A 272 -6.67 -5.15 -18.49
C LYS A 272 -6.22 -4.71 -17.10
N ASN A 273 -5.17 -5.35 -16.59
CA ASN A 273 -4.54 -4.91 -15.34
C ASN A 273 -3.91 -3.53 -15.52
N TYR A 274 -3.90 -2.75 -14.46
CA TYR A 274 -3.33 -1.41 -14.47
C TYR A 274 -2.73 -1.07 -13.11
N SER A 275 -1.59 -0.39 -13.10
CA SER A 275 -0.98 0.12 -11.87
C SER A 275 -0.41 1.51 -12.06
N ARG A 276 -0.55 2.33 -11.02
CA ARG A 276 0.01 3.68 -10.95
C ARG A 276 0.44 4.02 -9.53
N LEU A 277 1.20 5.10 -9.40
CA LEU A 277 1.44 5.81 -8.16
C LEU A 277 0.47 6.98 -8.03
N LEU A 278 0.02 7.23 -6.81
CA LEU A 278 -0.74 8.41 -6.44
C LEU A 278 0.06 9.25 -5.44
N THR A 279 -0.11 10.56 -5.46
CA THR A 279 0.15 11.38 -4.27
C THR A 279 -1.13 11.48 -3.47
N ILE A 280 -1.04 11.29 -2.15
CA ILE A 280 -2.12 11.56 -1.20
C ILE A 280 -1.66 12.70 -0.27
N GLU A 281 -2.53 13.66 -0.01
CA GLU A 281 -2.24 14.80 0.87
C GLU A 281 -3.34 14.95 1.93
N LEU A 282 -2.93 15.07 3.19
CA LEU A 282 -3.80 15.38 4.32
C LEU A 282 -3.79 16.89 4.58
N LYS A 283 -4.89 17.56 4.24
CA LYS A 283 -5.07 19.00 4.45
C LYS A 283 -6.41 19.27 5.09
N ASP A 284 -6.44 20.09 6.14
CA ASP A 284 -7.66 20.46 6.86
C ASP A 284 -8.49 19.21 7.28
N ASN A 285 -7.80 18.19 7.80
CA ASN A 285 -8.34 16.87 8.17
C ASN A 285 -9.03 16.09 7.05
N THR A 286 -8.80 16.44 5.79
CA THR A 286 -9.31 15.75 4.62
C THR A 286 -8.15 15.22 3.77
N LEU A 287 -8.29 13.99 3.28
CA LEU A 287 -7.35 13.40 2.35
C LEU A 287 -7.84 13.57 0.91
N THR A 288 -6.97 14.12 0.07
CA THR A 288 -7.16 14.19 -1.37
C THR A 288 -6.03 13.45 -2.08
N TRP A 289 -6.24 13.10 -3.34
CA TRP A 289 -5.25 12.38 -4.12
C TRP A 289 -5.16 12.90 -5.55
N GLN A 290 -4.01 12.64 -6.17
CA GLN A 290 -3.77 12.92 -7.59
C GLN A 290 -2.84 11.85 -8.18
N PRO A 291 -3.01 11.48 -9.47
CA PRO A 291 -2.05 10.60 -10.14
C PRO A 291 -0.64 11.20 -10.14
N LEU A 292 0.35 10.40 -9.76
CA LEU A 292 1.76 10.80 -9.74
C LEU A 292 2.49 10.28 -10.98
N TRP A 293 2.37 8.98 -11.26
CA TRP A 293 3.10 8.30 -12.32
C TRP A 293 2.47 6.95 -12.66
N GLU A 294 2.55 6.51 -13.91
CA GLU A 294 2.06 5.20 -14.33
C GLU A 294 3.20 4.22 -14.56
N PHE A 295 3.01 2.96 -14.17
CA PHE A 295 3.98 1.92 -14.49
C PHE A 295 4.04 1.69 -16.02
N PRO A 296 5.23 1.44 -16.59
CA PRO A 296 5.37 0.96 -17.96
C PRO A 296 4.55 -0.31 -18.17
N GLU A 297 4.08 -0.53 -19.40
CA GLU A 297 3.15 -1.61 -19.75
C GLU A 297 3.59 -2.99 -19.22
N GLN A 298 4.88 -3.31 -19.34
CA GLN A 298 5.43 -4.58 -18.87
C GLN A 298 5.34 -4.80 -17.35
N TYR A 299 5.08 -3.75 -16.56
CA TYR A 299 4.98 -3.78 -15.10
C TYR A 299 3.55 -3.57 -14.56
N ARG A 300 2.58 -3.24 -15.41
CA ARG A 300 1.19 -2.95 -15.00
C ARG A 300 0.44 -4.16 -14.45
N GLY A 301 0.89 -5.35 -14.81
CA GLY A 301 0.24 -6.61 -14.44
C GLY A 301 0.76 -7.28 -13.17
N TYR A 302 1.77 -6.70 -12.50
CA TYR A 302 2.31 -7.23 -11.25
C TYR A 302 1.37 -6.86 -10.09
N ASN A 303 1.16 -7.78 -9.15
CA ASN A 303 0.40 -7.52 -7.93
C ASN A 303 1.28 -6.74 -6.94
N TRP A 304 1.39 -5.42 -7.14
CA TRP A 304 2.23 -4.55 -6.30
C TRP A 304 1.59 -4.35 -4.93
N GLU A 305 2.27 -4.77 -3.87
CA GLU A 305 1.75 -4.85 -2.49
C GLU A 305 2.68 -4.18 -1.47
N GLY A 306 3.75 -3.52 -1.92
CA GLY A 306 4.64 -2.81 -1.02
C GLY A 306 5.38 -1.65 -1.67
N ILE A 307 5.41 -0.49 -1.00
CA ILE A 307 6.12 0.70 -1.42
C ILE A 307 6.83 1.40 -0.27
N THR A 308 8.05 1.87 -0.50
CA THR A 308 8.71 2.76 0.46
C THR A 308 9.58 3.81 -0.21
N ALA A 309 9.55 5.03 0.32
CA ALA A 309 10.31 6.15 -0.21
C ALA A 309 11.81 6.00 0.08
N TYR A 310 12.66 6.24 -0.92
CA TYR A 310 14.11 6.17 -0.78
C TYR A 310 14.84 7.08 -1.77
N LYS A 311 15.65 8.03 -1.26
CA LYS A 311 16.45 8.99 -2.05
C LYS A 311 15.68 9.70 -3.16
N GLY A 312 14.45 10.13 -2.87
CA GLY A 312 13.56 10.80 -3.84
C GLY A 312 12.91 9.86 -4.87
N GLY A 313 13.20 8.57 -4.80
CA GLY A 313 12.53 7.51 -5.54
C GLY A 313 11.75 6.58 -4.61
N TYR A 314 11.43 5.40 -5.12
CA TYR A 314 10.65 4.40 -4.38
C TYR A 314 11.18 3.00 -4.61
N PHE A 315 11.32 2.21 -3.55
CA PHE A 315 11.32 0.77 -3.72
C PHE A 315 9.87 0.29 -3.83
N VAL A 316 9.63 -0.65 -4.74
CA VAL A 316 8.31 -1.26 -4.95
C VAL A 316 8.47 -2.77 -5.07
N ILE A 317 7.63 -3.54 -4.38
CA ILE A 317 7.66 -5.00 -4.40
C ILE A 317 6.29 -5.56 -4.74
N ASN A 318 6.26 -6.62 -5.54
CA ASN A 318 5.03 -7.40 -5.72
C ASN A 318 4.97 -8.52 -4.70
N ASP A 319 3.76 -8.95 -4.38
CA ASP A 319 3.53 -10.12 -3.54
C ASP A 319 4.06 -11.38 -4.27
N LYS A 320 3.22 -12.04 -5.06
CA LYS A 320 3.50 -13.32 -5.70
C LYS A 320 3.34 -13.24 -7.20
N TYR A 321 2.28 -12.58 -7.66
CA TYR A 321 1.85 -12.66 -9.04
C TYR A 321 2.64 -11.71 -9.96
N THR A 322 3.41 -12.32 -10.86
CA THR A 322 3.89 -11.69 -12.11
C THR A 322 2.88 -11.94 -13.24
N PRO A 323 2.97 -11.19 -14.36
CA PRO A 323 2.02 -11.32 -15.48
C PRO A 323 1.92 -12.74 -16.07
N SER A 324 2.98 -13.55 -15.93
CA SER A 324 3.02 -14.94 -16.37
C SER A 324 3.84 -15.81 -15.41
N ARG A 325 3.60 -17.13 -15.46
CA ARG A 325 4.38 -18.14 -14.73
C ARG A 325 5.77 -18.33 -15.40
N PRO A 326 6.80 -18.77 -14.65
CA PRO A 326 6.80 -18.99 -13.21
C PRO A 326 6.69 -17.66 -12.45
N TYR A 327 5.88 -17.67 -11.39
CA TYR A 327 5.73 -16.51 -10.52
C TYR A 327 7.01 -16.25 -9.73
N GLN A 328 7.26 -14.99 -9.43
CA GLN A 328 8.41 -14.54 -8.64
C GLN A 328 8.10 -13.24 -7.92
N THR A 329 8.73 -13.04 -6.77
CA THR A 329 8.80 -11.72 -6.14
C THR A 329 9.85 -10.89 -6.86
N THR A 330 9.49 -9.68 -7.24
CA THR A 330 10.31 -8.69 -7.94
C THR A 330 10.38 -7.43 -7.09
N LEU A 331 11.60 -6.95 -6.85
CA LEU A 331 11.87 -5.67 -6.22
C LEU A 331 12.33 -4.67 -7.30
N LEU A 332 11.63 -3.55 -7.40
CA LEU A 332 11.99 -2.44 -8.26
C LEU A 332 12.52 -1.28 -7.42
N TYR A 333 13.43 -0.50 -8.00
CA TYR A 333 13.69 0.87 -7.60
C TYR A 333 13.22 1.82 -8.71
N LEU A 334 12.28 2.69 -8.38
CA LEU A 334 11.78 3.76 -9.22
C LEU A 334 12.67 4.98 -8.99
N GLN A 335 13.71 5.12 -9.81
CA GLN A 335 14.71 6.17 -9.68
C GLN A 335 14.20 7.49 -10.28
N PRO A 336 14.20 8.61 -9.54
CA PRO A 336 13.77 9.89 -10.09
C PRO A 336 14.71 10.33 -11.22
N ARG A 337 14.14 10.81 -12.33
CA ARG A 337 14.92 11.47 -13.38
C ARG A 337 15.29 12.88 -12.91
N LYS A 338 16.55 13.25 -13.13
CA LYS A 338 17.05 14.61 -12.86
C LYS A 338 16.62 15.58 -13.93
#